data_AF-X8JKB6-F1
#
_entry.id   AF-X8JKB6-F1
#
_cell.length_a   1.000
_cell.length_b   1.000
_cell.length_c   1.000
_cell.angle_alpha   90.00
_cell.angle_beta   90.00
_cell.angle_gamma   90.00
#
_symmetry.space_group_name_H-M   'P 1'
#
loop_
_entity.id
_entity.type
_entity.pdbx_description
1 polymer ?
#
loop_
_entity_poly.entity_id
_entity_poly.type
_entity_poly.pdbx_seq_one_letter_code
_entity_poly.pdbx_strand_id
1 'polypeptide(L)'
;MPRSRTSYIRDFVNYLTKGADLSKPKPLFPSLTGLELLARRYRGSASSYIDSFDKELLAAYPTITTLVLPNRSQTAVLNTQPWLVPQLNRLLVRVYSAAELKQVIGERCKAGLGPNIVEVPSTGTLYAGWAQSVSQEFDGLGVDVRASYLRLSQLGREILGF
;
A
#
# COMPACT_ATOMS: atom_id res chain seq x y z
N MET A 1 -28.14 9.78 20.48
CA MET A 1 -26.72 10.20 20.51
C MET A 1 -26.13 10.09 19.11
N PRO A 2 -25.36 11.08 18.63
CA PRO A 2 -24.68 10.96 17.34
C PRO A 2 -23.63 9.85 17.38
N ARG A 3 -23.57 8.98 16.36
CA ARG A 3 -22.55 7.93 16.26
C ARG A 3 -21.15 8.56 16.19
N SER A 4 -20.17 7.92 16.83
CA SER A 4 -18.78 8.34 16.75
C SER A 4 -18.23 8.12 15.33
N ARG A 5 -17.28 8.96 14.90
CA ARG A 5 -16.63 8.86 13.58
C ARG A 5 -15.99 7.48 13.34
N THR A 6 -15.46 6.85 14.39
CA THR A 6 -14.88 5.51 14.35
C THR A 6 -15.91 4.43 14.00
N SER A 7 -17.16 4.58 14.45
CA SER A 7 -18.25 3.68 14.06
C SER A 7 -18.49 3.73 12.56
N TYR A 8 -18.54 4.92 11.96
CA TYR A 8 -18.79 5.06 10.52
C TYR A 8 -17.67 4.48 9.65
N ILE A 9 -16.41 4.70 10.01
CA ILE A 9 -15.27 4.13 9.25
C ILE A 9 -15.28 2.61 9.34
N ARG A 10 -15.54 2.06 10.53
CA ARG A 10 -15.64 0.61 10.71
C ARG A 10 -16.82 0.02 9.95
N ASP A 11 -17.97 0.68 9.96
CA ASP A 11 -19.15 0.27 9.20
C ASP A 11 -18.85 0.26 7.69
N PHE A 12 -18.13 1.28 7.19
CA PHE A 12 -17.71 1.35 5.80
C PHE A 12 -16.70 0.24 5.43
N VAL A 13 -15.68 0.01 6.25
CA VAL A 13 -14.71 -1.08 6.03
C VAL A 13 -15.41 -2.44 6.10
N ASN A 14 -16.33 -2.65 7.04
CA ASN A 14 -17.14 -3.87 7.09
C ASN A 14 -17.98 -4.02 5.82
N TYR A 15 -18.62 -2.96 5.35
CA TYR A 15 -19.39 -3.00 4.12
C TYR A 15 -18.53 -3.37 2.90
N LEU A 16 -17.31 -2.81 2.79
CA LEU A 16 -16.38 -3.17 1.73
C LEU A 16 -15.93 -4.64 1.85
N THR A 17 -15.58 -5.09 3.04
CA THR A 17 -14.94 -6.40 3.25
C THR A 17 -15.92 -7.58 3.42
N LYS A 18 -17.17 -7.29 3.79
CA LYS A 18 -18.21 -8.29 4.09
C LYS A 18 -19.49 -8.11 3.26
N GLY A 19 -19.64 -7.00 2.54
CA GLY A 19 -20.79 -6.74 1.69
C GLY A 19 -22.05 -6.36 2.46
N ALA A 20 -23.18 -6.28 1.75
CA ALA A 20 -24.48 -5.91 2.33
C ALA A 20 -25.14 -7.07 3.09
N ASP A 21 -24.93 -8.30 2.64
CA ASP A 21 -25.51 -9.50 3.24
C ASP A 21 -24.58 -10.09 4.32
N LEU A 22 -24.83 -9.71 5.57
CA LEU A 22 -24.06 -10.20 6.71
C LEU A 22 -24.25 -11.70 6.98
N SER A 23 -25.27 -12.35 6.41
CA SER A 23 -25.47 -13.80 6.53
C SER A 23 -24.50 -14.59 5.65
N LYS A 24 -24.01 -13.97 4.57
CA LYS A 24 -23.02 -14.53 3.64
C LYS A 24 -21.93 -13.51 3.36
N PRO A 25 -21.09 -13.21 4.37
CA PRO A 25 -20.12 -12.13 4.27
C PRO A 25 -19.13 -12.39 3.15
N LYS A 26 -19.06 -11.47 2.19
CA LYS A 26 -18.13 -11.50 1.06
C LYS A 26 -17.67 -10.08 0.70
N PRO A 27 -16.41 -9.89 0.29
CA PRO A 27 -15.95 -8.59 -0.17
C PRO A 27 -16.82 -8.09 -1.32
N LEU A 28 -17.12 -6.79 -1.30
CA LEU A 28 -18.03 -6.15 -2.27
C LEU A 28 -17.45 -6.19 -3.70
N PHE A 29 -16.12 -6.18 -3.81
CA PHE A 29 -15.40 -6.21 -5.08
C PHE A 29 -14.44 -7.42 -5.14
N PRO A 30 -14.95 -8.66 -5.25
CA PRO A 30 -14.11 -9.86 -5.14
C PRO A 30 -13.01 -9.96 -6.21
N SER A 31 -13.19 -9.28 -7.34
CA SER A 31 -12.23 -9.21 -8.46
C SER A 31 -11.31 -7.98 -8.40
N LEU A 32 -11.23 -7.28 -7.26
CA LEU A 32 -10.38 -6.09 -7.12
C LEU A 32 -8.89 -6.45 -7.26
N THR A 33 -8.25 -5.96 -8.31
CA THR A 33 -6.82 -6.20 -8.60
C THR A 33 -5.93 -4.99 -8.29
N GLY A 34 -6.49 -3.79 -8.31
CA GLY A 34 -5.79 -2.53 -8.05
C GLY A 34 -6.41 -1.78 -6.88
N LEU A 35 -5.58 -1.27 -5.95
CA LEU A 35 -6.05 -0.51 -4.80
C LEU A 35 -5.11 0.65 -4.46
N GLU A 36 -5.68 1.84 -4.26
CA GLU A 36 -5.00 2.98 -3.63
C GLU A 36 -5.57 3.23 -2.23
N LEU A 37 -4.72 3.17 -1.21
CA LEU A 37 -5.12 3.44 0.17
C LEU A 37 -4.93 4.92 0.51
N LEU A 38 -5.89 5.77 0.11
CA LEU A 38 -5.84 7.21 0.41
C LEU A 38 -6.13 7.51 1.89
N ALA A 39 -5.09 7.61 2.71
CA ALA A 39 -5.20 8.19 4.05
C ALA A 39 -5.08 9.72 3.99
N ARG A 40 -6.19 10.46 4.15
CA ARG A 40 -6.11 11.91 4.39
C ARG A 40 -5.39 12.15 5.71
N ARG A 41 -4.18 12.73 5.67
CA ARG A 41 -3.56 13.37 6.85
C ARG A 41 -4.46 14.52 7.30
N TYR A 42 -5.22 14.31 8.37
CA TYR A 42 -5.93 15.40 9.01
C TYR A 42 -4.90 16.25 9.76
N ARG A 43 -4.74 17.53 9.38
CA ARG A 43 -3.87 18.47 10.10
C ARG A 43 -4.32 18.51 11.56
N GLY A 44 -3.47 18.00 12.46
CA GLY A 44 -3.69 18.06 13.92
C GLY A 44 -3.93 16.72 14.63
N SER A 45 -4.07 15.60 13.92
CA SER A 45 -4.14 14.27 14.56
C SER A 45 -2.89 13.48 14.24
N ALA A 46 -2.16 13.08 15.28
CA ALA A 46 -1.20 11.99 15.17
C ALA A 46 -1.89 10.78 14.51
N SER A 47 -1.15 10.08 13.66
CA SER A 47 -1.56 8.84 12.99
C SER A 47 -2.29 7.89 13.93
N SER A 48 -3.44 7.33 13.52
CA SER A 48 -3.86 6.02 14.06
C SER A 48 -5.07 5.38 13.38
N TYR A 49 -6.05 6.15 12.89
CA TYR A 49 -7.38 5.53 12.64
C TYR A 49 -7.61 4.92 11.26
N ILE A 50 -7.01 5.42 10.18
CA ILE A 50 -7.17 4.81 8.85
C ILE A 50 -6.17 3.66 8.71
N ASP A 51 -4.93 3.91 9.13
CA ASP A 51 -3.85 2.91 9.21
C ASP A 51 -4.28 1.64 10.00
N SER A 52 -5.21 1.76 10.97
CA SER A 52 -5.69 0.61 11.73
C SER A 52 -6.59 -0.35 10.95
N PHE A 53 -7.17 0.06 9.81
CA PHE A 53 -8.07 -0.78 9.01
C PHE A 53 -7.43 -1.28 7.70
N ASP A 54 -6.21 -0.84 7.40
CA ASP A 54 -5.49 -1.27 6.19
C ASP A 54 -5.30 -2.79 6.19
N LYS A 55 -5.10 -3.39 7.37
CA LYS A 55 -5.02 -4.86 7.52
C LYS A 55 -6.30 -5.55 7.06
N GLU A 56 -7.45 -5.14 7.58
CA GLU A 56 -8.75 -5.76 7.26
C GLU A 56 -9.07 -5.64 5.78
N LEU A 57 -8.76 -4.48 5.17
CA LEU A 57 -8.92 -4.28 3.72
C LEU A 57 -8.00 -5.22 2.94
N LEU A 58 -6.69 -5.19 3.19
CA LEU A 58 -5.73 -6.00 2.45
C LEU A 58 -5.96 -7.51 2.63
N ALA A 59 -6.46 -7.94 3.79
CA ALA A 59 -6.82 -9.33 4.04
C ALA A 59 -8.08 -9.78 3.27
N ALA A 60 -9.04 -8.87 3.08
CA ALA A 60 -10.29 -9.19 2.36
C ALA A 60 -10.11 -9.29 0.84
N TYR A 61 -9.04 -8.72 0.29
CA TYR A 61 -8.78 -8.63 -1.15
C TYR A 61 -7.44 -9.30 -1.52
N PRO A 62 -7.32 -10.63 -1.44
CA PRO A 62 -6.07 -11.35 -1.72
C PRO A 62 -5.66 -11.34 -3.21
N THR A 63 -6.57 -10.94 -4.10
CA THR A 63 -6.40 -10.85 -5.56
C THR A 63 -5.72 -9.56 -6.01
N ILE A 64 -5.42 -8.64 -5.09
CA ILE A 64 -4.69 -7.40 -5.40
C ILE A 64 -3.31 -7.73 -5.95
N THR A 65 -3.05 -7.25 -7.16
CA THR A 65 -1.75 -7.32 -7.84
C THR A 65 -1.05 -5.97 -7.88
N THR A 66 -1.79 -4.88 -7.70
CA THR A 66 -1.26 -3.51 -7.76
C THR A 66 -1.72 -2.71 -6.55
N LEU A 67 -0.77 -2.25 -5.74
CA LEU A 67 -1.06 -1.51 -4.50
C LEU A 67 -0.35 -0.16 -4.50
N VAL A 68 -1.09 0.90 -4.20
CA VAL A 68 -0.58 2.26 -4.04
C VAL A 68 -0.71 2.69 -2.59
N LEU A 69 0.42 2.93 -1.94
CA LEU A 69 0.56 3.34 -0.54
C LEU A 69 1.09 4.78 -0.45
N PRO A 70 0.19 5.79 -0.47
CA PRO A 70 0.57 7.20 -0.45
C PRO A 70 1.21 7.65 0.87
N ASN A 71 0.92 6.97 1.97
CA ASN A 71 1.43 7.31 3.30
C ASN A 71 2.41 6.25 3.82
N ARG A 72 3.53 6.71 4.38
CA ARG A 72 4.62 5.87 4.89
C ARG A 72 4.15 4.81 5.89
N SER A 73 3.21 5.15 6.77
CA SER A 73 2.79 4.25 7.85
C SER A 73 2.07 3.01 7.32
N GLN A 74 1.58 3.07 6.09
CA GLN A 74 0.88 1.97 5.45
C GLN A 74 1.85 0.87 5.00
N THR A 75 3.14 1.14 4.84
CA THR A 75 4.13 0.10 4.53
C THR A 75 4.38 -0.84 5.71
N ALA A 76 4.17 -0.34 6.94
CA ALA A 76 4.38 -1.11 8.15
C ALA A 76 3.49 -2.35 8.21
N VAL A 77 2.26 -2.29 7.65
CA VAL A 77 1.36 -3.45 7.62
C VAL A 77 1.94 -4.60 6.80
N LEU A 78 2.62 -4.29 5.70
CA LEU A 78 3.28 -5.28 4.84
C LEU A 78 4.55 -5.84 5.48
N ASN A 79 5.19 -5.08 6.36
CA ASN A 79 6.34 -5.53 7.14
C ASN A 79 5.93 -6.50 8.25
N THR A 80 4.87 -6.16 8.99
CA THR A 80 4.38 -7.01 10.10
C THR A 80 3.67 -8.27 9.60
N GLN A 81 2.99 -8.20 8.45
CA GLN A 81 2.22 -9.30 7.88
C GLN A 81 2.55 -9.47 6.39
N PRO A 82 3.72 -10.06 6.07
CA PRO A 82 4.19 -10.19 4.70
C PRO A 82 3.29 -11.07 3.82
N TRP A 83 2.39 -11.86 4.41
CA TRP A 83 1.42 -12.70 3.69
C TRP A 83 0.17 -11.96 3.20
N LEU A 84 -0.03 -10.69 3.59
CA LEU A 84 -1.11 -9.88 3.02
C LEU A 84 -0.85 -9.65 1.53
N VAL A 85 -1.93 -9.58 0.73
CA VAL A 85 -1.88 -9.42 -0.73
C VAL A 85 -0.82 -10.32 -1.39
N PRO A 86 -1.00 -11.65 -1.33
CA PRO A 86 0.04 -12.60 -1.76
C PRO A 86 0.34 -12.53 -3.27
N GLN A 87 -0.57 -11.98 -4.07
CA GLN A 87 -0.43 -11.82 -5.51
C GLN A 87 0.15 -10.45 -5.91
N LEU A 88 0.66 -9.68 -4.94
CA LEU A 88 1.18 -8.33 -5.18
C LEU A 88 2.35 -8.38 -6.17
N ASN A 89 2.13 -7.80 -7.35
CA ASN A 89 3.11 -7.72 -8.43
C ASN A 89 3.77 -6.33 -8.50
N ARG A 90 3.00 -5.26 -8.27
CA ARG A 90 3.45 -3.87 -8.37
C ARG A 90 3.07 -3.08 -7.12
N LEU A 91 4.06 -2.48 -6.47
CA LEU A 91 3.88 -1.63 -5.30
C LEU A 91 4.35 -0.21 -5.60
N LEU A 92 3.47 0.78 -5.52
CA LEU A 92 3.82 2.19 -5.52
C LEU A 92 3.81 2.71 -4.09
N VAL A 93 4.92 3.29 -3.62
CA VAL A 93 5.09 3.61 -2.21
C VAL A 93 5.91 4.87 -1.99
N ARG A 94 5.51 5.67 -1.00
CA ARG A 94 6.31 6.81 -0.53
C ARG A 94 7.19 6.42 0.65
N VAL A 95 8.50 6.60 0.54
CA VAL A 95 9.47 6.32 1.62
C VAL A 95 10.41 7.50 1.88
N TYR A 96 10.97 7.55 3.09
CA TYR A 96 12.00 8.52 3.47
C TYR A 96 13.41 8.01 3.15
N SER A 97 13.62 6.70 3.24
CA SER A 97 14.91 6.06 2.97
C SER A 97 14.70 4.76 2.20
N ALA A 98 15.67 4.43 1.35
CA ALA A 98 15.69 3.16 0.62
C ALA A 98 15.85 1.96 1.57
N ALA A 99 16.62 2.11 2.66
CA ALA A 99 16.82 1.07 3.66
C ALA A 99 15.52 0.61 4.36
N GLU A 100 14.64 1.55 4.71
CA GLU A 100 13.32 1.21 5.27
C GLU A 100 12.51 0.36 4.29
N LEU A 101 12.48 0.75 3.02
CA LEU A 101 11.74 0.02 2.00
C LEU A 101 12.34 -1.38 1.75
N LYS A 102 13.67 -1.48 1.74
CA LYS A 102 14.39 -2.74 1.59
C LYS A 102 14.03 -3.73 2.69
N GLN A 103 13.87 -3.28 3.92
CA GLN A 103 13.43 -4.16 5.01
C GLN A 103 12.04 -4.74 4.74
N VAL A 104 11.06 -3.88 4.41
CA VAL A 104 9.68 -4.30 4.14
C VAL A 104 9.61 -5.28 2.97
N ILE A 105 10.31 -4.97 1.88
CA ILE A 105 10.32 -5.81 0.67
C ILE A 105 11.14 -7.08 0.88
N GLY A 106 12.27 -6.99 1.58
CA GLY A 106 13.16 -8.11 1.85
C GLY A 106 12.48 -9.23 2.63
N GLU A 107 11.70 -8.91 3.67
CA GLU A 107 10.94 -9.92 4.43
C GLU A 107 9.87 -10.60 3.56
N ARG A 108 9.22 -9.84 2.67
CA ARG A 108 8.28 -10.41 1.69
C ARG A 108 8.98 -11.30 0.67
N CYS A 109 10.13 -10.87 0.14
CA CYS A 109 10.92 -11.65 -0.80
C CYS A 109 11.39 -12.98 -0.17
N LYS A 110 11.85 -12.97 1.08
CA LYS A 110 12.22 -14.19 1.83
C LYS A 110 11.05 -15.16 1.96
N ALA A 111 9.83 -14.65 2.07
CA ALA A 111 8.61 -15.46 2.11
C ALA A 111 8.11 -15.91 0.72
N GLY A 112 8.79 -15.54 -0.37
CA GLY A 112 8.34 -15.81 -1.74
C GLY A 112 7.17 -14.93 -2.22
N LEU A 113 6.94 -13.80 -1.55
CA LEU A 113 5.82 -12.88 -1.77
C LEU A 113 6.28 -11.47 -2.14
N GLY A 114 7.52 -11.35 -2.62
CA GLY A 114 8.10 -10.11 -3.08
C GLY A 114 7.39 -9.58 -4.33
N PRO A 115 7.09 -8.28 -4.41
CA PRO A 115 6.60 -7.70 -5.66
C PRO A 115 7.70 -7.73 -6.73
N ASN A 116 7.30 -7.90 -7.99
CA ASN A 116 8.24 -7.81 -9.12
C ASN A 116 8.66 -6.36 -9.39
N ILE A 117 7.77 -5.40 -9.14
CA ILE A 117 8.01 -3.98 -9.41
C ILE A 117 7.73 -3.16 -8.15
N VAL A 118 8.70 -2.34 -7.75
CA VAL A 118 8.54 -1.33 -6.70
C VAL A 118 8.77 0.05 -7.31
N GLU A 119 7.77 0.91 -7.19
CA GLU A 119 7.82 2.27 -7.68
C GLU A 119 7.92 3.24 -6.53
N VAL A 120 8.89 4.15 -6.64
CA VAL A 120 9.15 5.16 -5.62
C VAL A 120 9.08 6.53 -6.29
N PRO A 121 8.04 7.34 -6.02
CA PRO A 121 7.93 8.67 -6.59
C PRO A 121 8.92 9.59 -5.88
N SER A 122 9.64 10.39 -6.66
CA SER A 122 10.58 11.38 -6.16
C SER A 122 9.83 12.50 -5.42
N THR A 123 10.42 12.93 -4.31
CA THR A 123 9.92 14.06 -3.52
C THR A 123 10.92 15.21 -3.51
N GLY A 124 11.50 15.58 -4.66
CA GLY A 124 12.37 16.75 -4.74
C GLY A 124 13.32 16.79 -5.94
N THR A 125 14.21 17.78 -5.95
CA THR A 125 15.14 18.10 -7.05
C THR A 125 16.43 17.27 -7.09
N LEU A 126 16.72 16.46 -6.06
CA LEU A 126 17.95 15.63 -5.98
C LEU A 126 17.67 14.20 -6.49
N TYR A 127 17.52 14.04 -7.81
CA TYR A 127 17.01 12.80 -8.39
C TYR A 127 18.07 11.73 -8.70
N ALA A 128 19.18 12.09 -9.36
CA ALA A 128 20.09 11.11 -9.94
C ALA A 128 20.75 10.22 -8.87
N GLY A 129 21.27 10.83 -7.79
CA GLY A 129 21.87 10.08 -6.68
C GLY A 129 20.84 9.30 -5.86
N TRP A 130 19.61 9.80 -5.75
CA TRP A 130 18.56 9.11 -5.00
C TRP A 130 18.04 7.88 -5.76
N ALA A 131 17.71 8.01 -7.04
CA ALA A 131 17.25 6.87 -7.84
C ALA A 131 18.29 5.74 -7.87
N GLN A 132 19.56 6.10 -8.09
CA GLN A 132 20.65 5.12 -8.08
C GLN A 132 20.85 4.47 -6.70
N SER A 133 20.77 5.27 -5.62
CA SER A 133 20.84 4.75 -4.25
C SER A 133 19.67 3.82 -3.93
N VAL A 134 18.44 4.14 -4.38
CA VAL A 134 17.29 3.25 -4.19
C VAL A 134 17.53 1.96 -4.98
N SER A 135 17.91 2.00 -6.26
CA SER A 135 18.15 0.76 -7.02
C SER A 135 19.22 -0.13 -6.38
N GLN A 136 20.36 0.45 -5.97
CA GLN A 136 21.46 -0.29 -5.32
C GLN A 136 21.03 -0.98 -4.02
N GLU A 137 20.12 -0.39 -3.26
CA GLU A 137 19.65 -1.02 -2.01
C GLU A 137 18.85 -2.30 -2.26
N PHE A 138 18.28 -2.48 -3.45
CA PHE A 138 17.45 -3.64 -3.80
C PHE A 138 18.20 -4.67 -4.64
N ASP A 139 19.48 -4.41 -4.95
CA ASP A 139 20.33 -5.37 -5.64
C ASP A 139 20.31 -6.73 -4.93
N GLY A 140 20.05 -7.79 -5.70
CA GLY A 140 19.96 -9.16 -5.19
C GLY A 140 18.59 -9.58 -4.64
N LEU A 141 17.60 -8.68 -4.55
CA LEU A 141 16.24 -9.06 -4.13
C LEU A 141 15.36 -9.58 -5.28
N GLY A 142 15.82 -9.47 -6.53
CA GLY A 142 15.04 -9.87 -7.71
C GLY A 142 13.87 -8.95 -8.02
N VAL A 143 13.90 -7.70 -7.52
CA VAL A 143 12.84 -6.71 -7.66
C VAL A 143 13.29 -5.59 -8.60
N ASP A 144 12.46 -5.25 -9.59
CA ASP A 144 12.65 -4.08 -10.46
C ASP A 144 12.21 -2.81 -9.72
N VAL A 145 13.17 -1.94 -9.43
CA VAL A 145 12.91 -0.69 -8.72
C VAL A 145 12.91 0.48 -9.68
N ARG A 146 11.77 1.18 -9.74
CA ARG A 146 11.56 2.33 -10.62
C ARG A 146 11.38 3.60 -9.82
N ALA A 147 12.31 4.53 -9.98
CA ALA A 147 12.11 5.90 -9.55
C ALA A 147 11.25 6.64 -10.59
N SER A 148 10.31 7.46 -10.13
CA SER A 148 9.47 8.28 -11.02
C SER A 148 9.44 9.74 -10.59
N TYR A 149 9.37 10.65 -11.57
CA TYR A 149 9.24 12.09 -11.35
C TYR A 149 7.79 12.54 -11.15
N LEU A 150 6.84 11.66 -11.46
CA LEU A 150 5.43 11.99 -11.35
C LEU A 150 5.03 12.11 -9.89
N ARG A 151 4.11 13.02 -9.61
CA ARG A 151 3.47 13.09 -8.30
C ARG A 151 2.80 11.74 -8.03
N LEU A 152 2.88 11.26 -6.80
CA LEU A 152 2.32 9.95 -6.41
C LEU A 152 0.86 9.78 -6.85
N SER A 153 0.04 10.84 -6.76
CA SER A 153 -1.36 10.81 -7.20
C SER A 153 -1.53 10.67 -8.73
N GLN A 154 -0.61 11.22 -9.51
CA GLN A 154 -0.63 11.09 -10.96
C GLN A 154 -0.16 9.70 -11.38
N LEU A 155 0.97 9.27 -10.81
CA LEU A 155 1.52 7.95 -11.04
C LEU A 155 0.56 6.84 -10.61
N GLY A 156 -0.08 6.99 -9.45
CA GLY A 156 -1.08 6.04 -8.95
C GLY A 156 -2.26 5.88 -9.92
N ARG A 157 -2.75 6.98 -10.51
CA ARG A 157 -3.82 6.93 -11.53
C ARG A 157 -3.37 6.21 -12.79
N GLU A 158 -2.21 6.55 -13.33
CA GLU A 158 -1.65 5.91 -14.51
C GLU A 158 -1.45 4.39 -14.29
N ILE A 159 -0.93 4.00 -13.13
CA ILE A 159 -0.73 2.60 -12.76
C ILE A 159 -2.04 1.83 -12.64
N LEU A 160 -3.07 2.47 -12.10
CA LEU A 160 -4.39 1.85 -11.87
C LEU A 160 -5.32 1.95 -13.09
N GLY A 161 -4.90 2.62 -14.17
CA GLY A 161 -5.66 2.75 -15.42
C GLY A 161 -6.76 3.81 -15.40
N PHE A 162 -6.60 4.86 -14.58
CA PHE A 162 -7.51 6.02 -14.51
C PHE A 162 -7.01 7.23 -15.30
#